data_AF-A0A371REF1-F1
#
_entry.id   AF-A0A371REF1-F1
#
_cell.length_a   1.000
_cell.length_b   1.000
_cell.length_c   1.000
_cell.angle_alpha   90.00
_cell.angle_beta   90.00
_cell.angle_gamma   90.00
#
_symmetry.space_group_name_H-M   'P 1'
#
loop_
_entity.id
_entity.type
_entity.pdbx_description
1 polymer ?
#
loop_
_entity_poly.entity_id
_entity_poly.type
_entity_poly.pdbx_seq_one_letter_code
_entity_poly.pdbx_strand_id
1 'polypeptide(L)'
;MTFEKKDLPAQHYIYVDREVSMLDGAAIGEAMGSAFGEVFGFVGQAGITPQSMPMSVYMEMPTDGKMKFRGGVMVSEADAAKASGNVKADQLRAGAAMMTTHKGPYASLNVSHKALWDHIETQGLQTAMPVWEIYVDDPTTVDEAECRTEIYRAIG
;
A
#
# COMPACT_ATOMS: atom_id res chain seq x y z
N MET A 1 -5.29 -19.13 1.52
CA MET A 1 -4.37 -17.98 1.45
C MET A 1 -2.97 -18.54 1.22
N THR A 2 -2.22 -17.97 0.28
CA THR A 2 -0.83 -18.36 -0.01
C THR A 2 0.12 -17.31 0.57
N PHE A 3 1.33 -17.71 0.95
CA PHE A 3 2.37 -16.81 1.44
C PHE A 3 3.62 -17.02 0.59
N GLU A 4 4.17 -15.93 0.09
CA GLU A 4 5.29 -15.95 -0.86
C GLU A 4 6.38 -14.99 -0.39
N LYS A 5 7.60 -15.51 -0.24
CA LYS A 5 8.78 -14.67 -0.07
C LYS A 5 9.19 -14.13 -1.44
N LYS A 6 9.34 -12.82 -1.55
CA LYS A 6 9.76 -12.12 -2.76
C LYS A 6 11.03 -11.32 -2.47
N ASP A 7 12.04 -11.45 -3.33
CA ASP A 7 13.17 -10.54 -3.38
C ASP A 7 12.86 -9.44 -4.39
N LEU A 8 12.65 -8.22 -3.89
CA LEU A 8 12.18 -7.10 -4.69
C LEU A 8 13.33 -6.14 -5.02
N PRO A 9 13.37 -5.59 -6.25
CA PRO A 9 14.27 -4.49 -6.56
C PRO A 9 13.84 -3.23 -5.81
N ALA A 10 14.67 -2.20 -5.84
CA ALA A 10 14.24 -0.90 -5.34
C ALA A 10 13.18 -0.32 -6.28
N GLN A 11 12.09 0.21 -5.72
CA GLN A 11 10.93 0.69 -6.49
C GLN A 11 10.60 2.11 -6.06
N HIS A 12 10.55 3.04 -7.02
CA HIS A 12 10.17 4.41 -6.77
C HIS A 12 8.66 4.56 -6.79
N TYR A 13 8.15 5.45 -5.95
CA TYR A 13 6.74 5.77 -5.91
C TYR A 13 6.54 7.23 -5.58
N ILE A 14 5.41 7.77 -6.04
CA ILE A 14 4.91 9.07 -5.64
C ILE A 14 3.66 8.90 -4.78
N TYR A 15 3.49 9.79 -3.83
CA TYR A 15 2.45 9.66 -2.82
C TYR A 15 2.03 11.00 -2.23
N VAL A 16 0.90 10.96 -1.54
CA VAL A 16 0.47 11.98 -0.59
C VAL A 16 0.29 11.35 0.78
N ASP A 17 0.59 12.12 1.84
CA ASP A 17 0.37 11.68 3.21
C ASP A 17 -1.10 11.85 3.61
N ARG A 18 -1.61 10.89 4.38
CA ARG A 18 -2.90 10.96 5.07
C ARG A 18 -2.78 10.36 6.47
N GLU A 19 -3.62 10.85 7.38
CA GLU A 19 -3.80 10.32 8.72
C GLU A 19 -5.30 10.17 8.97
N VAL A 20 -5.72 9.03 9.52
CA VAL A 20 -7.13 8.74 9.79
C VAL A 20 -7.28 7.91 11.07
N SER A 21 -8.42 8.06 11.76
CA SER A 21 -8.75 7.17 12.88
C SER A 21 -9.08 5.78 12.37
N MET A 22 -8.52 4.74 13.00
CA MET A 22 -8.84 3.35 12.67
C MET A 22 -10.21 2.90 13.17
N LEU A 23 -10.85 3.71 14.02
CA LEU A 23 -12.17 3.39 14.58
C LEU A 23 -13.32 3.76 13.64
N ASP A 24 -13.03 4.48 12.55
CA ASP A 24 -14.02 4.96 11.60
C ASP A 24 -13.71 4.42 10.19
N GLY A 25 -14.36 3.30 9.85
CA GLY A 25 -14.17 2.64 8.56
C GLY A 25 -14.56 3.51 7.36
N ALA A 26 -15.58 4.36 7.51
CA ALA A 26 -16.01 5.26 6.45
C ALA A 26 -14.95 6.35 6.19
N ALA A 27 -14.42 6.94 7.27
CA ALA A 27 -13.34 7.91 7.16
C ALA A 27 -12.06 7.32 6.53
N ILE A 28 -11.76 6.04 6.77
CA ILE A 28 -10.63 5.35 6.12
C ILE A 28 -10.85 5.30 4.59
N GLY A 29 -12.05 4.91 4.15
CA GLY A 29 -12.41 4.87 2.73
C GLY A 29 -12.32 6.25 2.07
N GLU A 30 -12.86 7.28 2.72
CA GLU A 30 -12.76 8.66 2.24
C GLU A 30 -11.31 9.16 2.17
N ALA A 31 -10.50 8.88 3.19
CA ALA A 31 -9.09 9.26 3.21
C ALA A 31 -8.30 8.58 2.08
N MET A 32 -8.50 7.27 1.87
CA MET A 32 -7.89 6.52 0.77
C MET A 32 -8.31 7.07 -0.59
N GLY A 33 -9.62 7.25 -0.81
CA GLY A 33 -10.15 7.82 -2.04
C GLY A 33 -9.60 9.21 -2.33
N SER A 34 -9.52 10.08 -1.31
CA SER A 34 -8.94 11.41 -1.46
C SER A 34 -7.44 11.38 -1.81
N ALA A 35 -6.68 10.42 -1.27
CA ALA A 35 -5.25 10.28 -1.54
C ALA A 35 -5.01 9.82 -2.98
N PHE A 36 -5.75 8.81 -3.42
CA PHE A 36 -5.64 8.32 -4.79
C PHE A 36 -6.12 9.37 -5.79
N GLY A 37 -7.24 10.04 -5.54
CA GLY A 37 -7.72 11.12 -6.40
C GLY A 37 -6.67 12.22 -6.61
N GLU A 38 -5.99 12.64 -5.53
CA GLU A 38 -4.93 13.65 -5.60
C GLU A 38 -3.69 13.16 -6.37
N VAL A 39 -3.18 11.97 -6.06
CA VAL A 39 -2.00 11.40 -6.73
C VAL A 39 -2.25 11.14 -8.21
N PHE A 40 -3.37 10.52 -8.56
CA PHE A 40 -3.70 10.25 -9.96
C PHE A 40 -4.00 11.53 -10.74
N GLY A 41 -4.58 12.55 -10.08
CA GLY A 41 -4.71 13.88 -10.66
C GLY A 41 -3.35 14.49 -11.04
N PHE A 42 -2.38 14.41 -10.13
CA PHE A 42 -1.02 14.86 -10.39
C PHE A 42 -0.33 14.05 -11.50
N VAL A 43 -0.40 12.72 -11.44
CA VAL A 43 0.15 11.80 -12.45
C VAL A 43 -0.35 12.17 -13.85
N GLY A 44 -1.66 12.38 -13.99
CA GLY A 44 -2.27 12.76 -15.26
C GLY A 44 -1.78 14.12 -15.77
N GLN A 45 -1.70 15.13 -14.89
CA GLN A 45 -1.21 16.46 -15.24
C GLN A 45 0.28 16.47 -15.63
N ALA A 46 1.10 15.66 -14.96
CA ALA A 46 2.54 15.57 -15.17
C ALA A 46 2.93 14.63 -16.34
N GLY A 47 1.95 14.01 -17.01
CA GLY A 47 2.18 13.04 -18.09
C GLY A 47 2.98 11.82 -17.64
N ILE A 48 2.81 11.40 -16.39
CA ILE A 48 3.49 10.24 -15.81
C ILE A 48 2.68 8.98 -16.11
N THR A 49 3.36 7.88 -16.43
CA THR A 49 2.72 6.56 -16.58
C THR A 49 2.92 5.76 -15.29
N PRO A 50 1.83 5.46 -14.55
CA PRO A 50 1.87 4.52 -13.43
C PRO A 50 2.49 3.18 -13.80
N GLN A 51 3.31 2.63 -12.90
CA GLN A 51 3.89 1.29 -13.00
C GLN A 51 3.23 0.28 -12.06
N SER A 52 2.22 0.71 -11.30
CA SER A 52 1.38 -0.15 -10.48
C SER A 52 -0.06 0.34 -10.45
N MET A 53 -0.93 -0.51 -9.93
CA MET A 53 -2.22 -0.10 -9.39
C MET A 53 -2.02 0.82 -8.16
N PRO A 54 -3.06 1.49 -7.65
CA PRO A 54 -2.96 2.31 -6.43
C PRO A 54 -2.36 1.50 -5.28
N MET A 55 -1.63 2.18 -4.40
CA MET A 55 -1.03 1.56 -3.22
C MET A 55 -1.17 2.41 -1.98
N SER A 56 -1.19 1.76 -0.81
CA SER A 56 -0.95 2.41 0.48
C SER A 56 0.36 1.89 1.07
N VAL A 57 1.22 2.80 1.55
CA VAL A 57 2.46 2.45 2.27
C VAL A 57 2.37 2.94 3.70
N TYR A 58 2.57 2.03 4.64
CA TYR A 58 2.61 2.28 6.07
C TYR A 58 4.07 2.22 6.52
N MET A 59 4.58 3.33 7.04
CA MET A 59 5.97 3.45 7.48
C MET A 59 6.15 3.08 8.96
N GLU A 60 5.06 3.17 9.73
CA GLU A 60 5.02 2.88 11.16
C GLU A 60 3.73 2.13 11.50
N MET A 61 3.73 1.40 12.62
CA MET A 61 2.50 0.83 13.14
C MET A 61 1.58 1.95 13.62
N PRO A 62 0.25 1.79 13.49
CA PRO A 62 -0.70 2.73 14.05
C PRO A 62 -0.45 2.99 15.54
N THR A 63 -0.44 4.26 15.94
CA THR A 63 -0.29 4.71 17.34
C THR A 63 -1.52 5.51 17.74
N ASP A 64 -1.96 5.38 18.99
CA ASP A 64 -3.14 6.09 19.54
C ASP A 64 -4.43 5.93 18.72
N GLY A 65 -4.61 4.76 18.09
CA GLY A 65 -5.78 4.47 17.25
C GLY A 65 -5.81 5.22 15.92
N LYS A 66 -4.71 5.89 15.54
CA LYS A 66 -4.56 6.58 14.26
C LYS A 66 -3.62 5.84 13.33
N MET A 67 -4.00 5.78 12.06
CA MET A 67 -3.25 5.18 10.98
C MET A 67 -2.74 6.29 10.06
N LYS A 68 -1.41 6.39 9.95
CA LYS A 68 -0.75 7.21 8.93
C LYS A 68 -0.38 6.33 7.75
N PHE A 69 -0.67 6.81 6.56
CA PHE A 69 -0.33 6.10 5.35
C PHE A 69 0.02 7.07 4.23
N ARG A 70 0.79 6.54 3.28
CA ARG A 70 1.13 7.18 2.03
C ARG A 70 0.28 6.56 0.94
N GLY A 71 -0.74 7.28 0.47
CA GLY A 71 -1.51 6.84 -0.70
C GLY A 71 -0.77 7.24 -1.95
N GLY A 72 -0.50 6.31 -2.86
CA GLY A 72 0.45 6.53 -3.94
C GLY A 72 0.37 5.55 -5.10
N VAL A 73 1.37 5.63 -5.97
CA VAL A 73 1.54 4.75 -7.12
C VAL A 73 3.02 4.61 -7.50
N MET A 74 3.44 3.44 -7.97
CA MET A 74 4.83 3.20 -8.41
C MET A 74 5.05 3.91 -9.73
N VAL A 75 6.26 4.45 -9.90
CA VAL A 75 6.67 5.20 -11.09
C VAL A 75 8.15 4.95 -11.38
N SER A 76 8.61 5.36 -12.56
CA SER A 76 10.04 5.35 -12.85
C SER A 76 10.81 6.32 -11.94
N GLU A 77 12.12 6.10 -11.76
CA GLU A 77 12.99 7.05 -11.04
C GLU A 77 12.92 8.47 -11.63
N ALA A 78 12.89 8.57 -12.96
CA ALA A 78 12.79 9.84 -13.68
C ALA A 78 11.44 10.54 -13.43
N ASP A 79 10.35 9.78 -13.33
CA ASP A 79 9.02 10.35 -13.03
C ASP A 79 8.89 10.72 -11.55
N ALA A 80 9.52 9.98 -10.63
CA ALA A 80 9.55 10.32 -9.22
C ALA A 80 10.18 11.72 -8.99
N ALA A 81 11.19 12.09 -9.78
CA ALA A 81 11.82 13.41 -9.73
C ALA A 81 10.88 14.57 -10.11
N LYS A 82 9.72 14.29 -10.71
CA LYS A 82 8.71 15.32 -11.05
C LYS A 82 7.83 15.70 -9.87
N ALA A 83 7.81 14.91 -8.79
CA ALA A 83 6.96 15.16 -7.62
C ALA A 83 7.17 16.58 -7.06
N SER A 84 6.08 17.27 -6.74
CA SER A 84 6.12 18.64 -6.27
C SER A 84 4.88 19.01 -5.44
N GLY A 85 5.03 20.06 -4.61
CA GLY A 85 3.95 20.54 -3.74
C GLY A 85 3.58 19.50 -2.68
N ASN A 86 2.30 19.12 -2.64
CA ASN A 86 1.81 18.12 -1.69
C ASN A 86 2.12 16.67 -2.13
N VAL A 87 2.38 16.46 -3.41
CA VAL A 87 2.80 15.15 -3.94
C VAL A 87 4.30 15.01 -3.74
N LYS A 88 4.69 13.95 -3.03
CA LYS A 88 6.06 13.62 -2.68
C LYS A 88 6.52 12.37 -3.40
N ALA A 89 7.82 12.12 -3.41
CA ALA A 89 8.42 10.89 -3.90
C ALA A 89 9.24 10.22 -2.80
N ASP A 90 9.28 8.89 -2.83
CA ASP A 90 10.19 8.08 -2.02
C ASP A 90 10.44 6.74 -2.74
N GLN A 91 11.18 5.84 -2.10
CA GLN A 91 11.59 4.56 -2.67
C GLN A 91 11.39 3.44 -1.65
N LEU A 92 10.73 2.36 -2.08
CA LEU A 92 10.81 1.07 -1.38
C LEU A 92 12.20 0.49 -1.68
N ARG A 93 12.98 0.25 -0.63
CA ARG A 93 14.35 -0.28 -0.77
C ARG A 93 14.31 -1.69 -1.35
N ALA A 94 15.36 -2.05 -2.10
CA ALA A 94 15.56 -3.44 -2.50
C ALA A 94 15.69 -4.33 -1.25
N GLY A 95 15.06 -5.49 -1.28
CA GLY A 95 15.08 -6.40 -0.15
C GLY A 95 14.01 -7.47 -0.21
N ALA A 96 14.03 -8.34 0.80
CA ALA A 96 13.06 -9.40 0.93
C ALA A 96 11.75 -8.87 1.55
N ALA A 97 10.63 -9.34 1.02
CA ALA A 97 9.30 -9.11 1.56
C ALA A 97 8.54 -10.44 1.60
N MET A 98 7.66 -10.59 2.60
CA MET A 98 6.63 -11.62 2.54
C MET A 98 5.36 -11.01 1.96
N MET A 99 4.71 -11.74 1.06
CA MET A 99 3.54 -11.30 0.34
C MET A 99 2.39 -12.30 0.49
N THR A 100 1.17 -11.80 0.55
CA THR A 100 -0.05 -12.58 0.36
C THR A 100 -1.06 -11.80 -0.47
N THR A 101 -2.02 -12.50 -1.07
CA THR A 101 -3.18 -11.87 -1.72
C THR A 101 -4.41 -12.04 -0.86
N HIS A 102 -4.96 -10.92 -0.40
CA HIS A 102 -6.31 -10.84 0.13
C HIS A 102 -7.31 -10.87 -1.03
N LYS A 103 -8.39 -11.64 -0.86
CA LYS A 103 -9.54 -11.63 -1.77
C LYS A 103 -10.79 -11.47 -0.92
N GLY A 104 -11.56 -10.42 -1.18
CA GLY A 104 -12.78 -10.11 -0.45
C GLY A 104 -12.85 -8.67 0.09
N PRO A 105 -13.75 -8.44 1.07
CA PRO A 105 -14.05 -7.09 1.55
C PRO A 105 -12.89 -6.49 2.33
N TYR A 106 -12.62 -5.21 2.11
CA TYR A 106 -11.56 -4.47 2.79
C TYR A 106 -11.71 -4.46 4.31
N ALA A 107 -12.94 -4.56 4.83
CA ALA A 107 -13.22 -4.72 6.25
C ALA A 107 -12.54 -5.95 6.89
N SER A 108 -12.10 -6.92 6.08
CA SER A 108 -11.41 -8.14 6.50
C SER A 108 -9.91 -8.18 6.15
N LEU A 109 -9.34 -7.07 5.65
CA LEU A 109 -7.90 -6.96 5.37
C LEU A 109 -7.04 -7.23 6.60
N ASN A 110 -7.48 -6.76 7.77
CA ASN A 110 -6.79 -6.98 9.05
C ASN A 110 -6.56 -8.48 9.35
N VAL A 111 -7.49 -9.36 8.96
CA VAL A 111 -7.36 -10.82 9.12
C VAL A 111 -6.22 -11.34 8.24
N SER A 112 -6.08 -10.82 7.02
CA SER A 112 -5.04 -11.23 6.08
C SER A 112 -3.67 -10.71 6.49
N HIS A 113 -3.60 -9.46 6.99
CA HIS A 113 -2.41 -8.91 7.63
C HIS A 113 -1.95 -9.76 8.80
N LYS A 114 -2.88 -10.15 9.69
CA LYS A 114 -2.56 -11.01 10.82
C LYS A 114 -2.05 -12.37 10.37
N ALA A 115 -2.69 -13.00 9.38
CA ALA A 115 -2.26 -14.29 8.87
C ALA A 115 -0.85 -14.23 8.25
N LEU A 116 -0.53 -13.16 7.53
CA LEU A 116 0.81 -12.90 6.99
C LEU A 116 1.83 -12.71 8.12
N TRP A 117 1.49 -11.93 9.15
CA TRP A 117 2.34 -11.73 10.33
C TRP A 117 2.65 -13.06 11.02
N ASP A 118 1.63 -13.82 11.38
CA ASP A 118 1.78 -15.10 12.07
C ASP A 118 2.64 -16.07 11.25
N HIS A 119 2.47 -16.07 9.92
CA HIS A 119 3.31 -16.87 9.04
C HIS A 119 4.78 -16.47 9.11
N ILE A 120 5.11 -15.18 9.03
CA ILE A 120 6.49 -14.68 9.14
C ILE A 120 7.13 -15.13 10.47
N GLU A 121 6.39 -15.01 11.57
CA GLU A 121 6.86 -15.46 12.89
C GLU A 121 7.12 -16.97 12.94
N THR A 122 6.24 -17.79 12.34
CA THR A 122 6.44 -19.25 12.30
C THR A 122 7.68 -19.66 11.49
N GLN A 123 8.12 -18.83 10.56
CA GLN A 123 9.35 -19.04 9.79
C GLN A 123 10.61 -18.55 10.55
N GLY A 124 10.47 -17.98 11.75
CA GLY A 124 11.58 -17.41 12.51
C GLY A 124 12.17 -16.15 11.87
N LEU A 125 11.41 -15.49 10.98
CA LEU A 125 11.82 -14.26 10.30
C LEU A 125 11.41 -13.05 11.12
N GLN A 126 12.19 -11.96 11.03
CA GLN A 126 11.85 -10.69 11.67
C GLN A 126 10.94 -9.87 10.77
N THR A 127 9.88 -9.32 11.37
CA THR A 127 9.02 -8.34 10.69
C THR A 127 9.71 -6.99 10.66
N ALA A 128 9.64 -6.32 9.51
CA ALA A 128 10.18 -4.98 9.32
C ALA A 128 9.10 -4.04 8.75
N MET A 129 9.49 -2.77 8.61
CA MET A 129 8.73 -1.74 7.91
C MET A 129 9.47 -1.35 6.62
N PRO A 130 8.77 -0.87 5.59
CA PRO A 130 7.33 -0.62 5.54
C PRO A 130 6.48 -1.88 5.34
N VAL A 131 5.19 -1.72 5.60
CA VAL A 131 4.11 -2.59 5.11
C VAL A 131 3.43 -1.83 3.98
N TRP A 132 3.04 -2.50 2.91
CA TRP A 132 2.30 -1.84 1.84
C TRP A 132 1.27 -2.77 1.21
N GLU A 133 0.28 -2.15 0.60
CA GLU A 133 -0.82 -2.81 -0.09
C GLU A 133 -0.90 -2.31 -1.52
N ILE A 134 -1.22 -3.20 -2.47
CA ILE A 134 -1.54 -2.86 -3.86
C ILE A 134 -2.98 -3.29 -4.11
N TYR A 135 -3.84 -2.34 -4.46
CA TYR A 135 -5.27 -2.57 -4.71
C TYR A 135 -5.44 -2.99 -6.18
N VAL A 136 -5.43 -4.30 -6.43
CA VAL A 136 -5.35 -4.86 -7.79
C VAL A 136 -6.65 -4.64 -8.57
N ASP A 137 -7.79 -4.76 -7.90
CA ASP A 137 -9.11 -4.59 -8.49
C ASP A 137 -9.82 -3.37 -7.88
N ASP A 138 -10.61 -2.67 -8.70
CA ASP A 138 -11.43 -1.52 -8.28
C ASP A 138 -12.80 -2.00 -7.77
N PRO A 139 -13.14 -1.80 -6.49
CA PRO A 139 -14.39 -2.26 -5.89
C PRO A 139 -15.63 -1.55 -6.41
N THR A 140 -15.48 -0.47 -7.18
CA THR A 140 -16.59 0.17 -7.89
C THR A 140 -16.95 -0.54 -9.19
N THR A 141 -16.09 -1.44 -9.66
CA THR A 141 -16.24 -2.18 -10.94
C THR A 141 -16.20 -3.70 -10.78
N VAL A 142 -15.58 -4.20 -9.72
CA VAL A 142 -15.46 -5.62 -9.38
C VAL A 142 -16.23 -5.86 -8.08
N ASP A 143 -16.96 -6.98 -8.03
CA ASP A 143 -17.66 -7.37 -6.80
C ASP A 143 -16.70 -7.41 -5.61
N GLU A 144 -17.13 -6.85 -4.48
CA GLU A 144 -16.29 -6.74 -3.28
C GLU A 144 -15.74 -8.10 -2.82
N ALA A 145 -16.51 -9.18 -2.97
CA ALA A 145 -16.08 -10.54 -2.65
C ALA A 145 -14.95 -11.06 -3.54
N GLU A 146 -14.79 -10.49 -4.73
CA GLU A 146 -13.81 -10.87 -5.73
C GLU A 146 -12.61 -9.93 -5.81
N CYS A 147 -12.72 -8.74 -5.20
CA CYS A 147 -11.65 -7.74 -5.16
C CYS A 147 -10.38 -8.30 -4.53
N ARG A 148 -9.25 -8.12 -5.20
CA ARG A 148 -7.93 -8.53 -4.71
C ARG A 148 -7.11 -7.35 -4.23
N THR A 149 -6.43 -7.57 -3.11
CA THR A 149 -5.39 -6.68 -2.58
C THR A 149 -4.15 -7.50 -2.30
N GLU A 150 -3.03 -7.13 -2.90
CA GLU A 150 -1.74 -7.72 -2.53
C GLU A 150 -1.20 -7.01 -1.29
N ILE A 151 -0.87 -7.78 -0.27
CA ILE A 151 -0.31 -7.28 0.99
C ILE A 151 1.14 -7.70 1.06
N TYR A 152 2.02 -6.75 1.30
CA TYR A 152 3.46 -6.94 1.42
C TYR A 152 3.94 -6.45 2.78
N ARG A 153 4.87 -7.19 3.38
CA ARG A 153 5.57 -6.81 4.60
C ARG A 153 7.05 -7.04 4.42
N ALA A 154 7.84 -5.99 4.63
CA ALA A 154 9.30 -6.11 4.64
C ALA A 154 9.73 -7.13 5.71
N ILE A 155 10.75 -7.92 5.39
CA ILE A 155 11.34 -8.91 6.31
C ILE A 155 12.87 -8.77 6.29
N GLY A 156 13.50 -9.04 7.43
CA GLY A 156 14.96 -9.00 7.58
C GLY A 156 15.45 -8.14 8.73
#